data_AF-A0A1F8YG05-F1
#
_entry.id   AF-A0A1F8YG05-F1
#
_cell.length_a   1.000
_cell.length_b   1.000
_cell.length_c   1.000
_cell.angle_alpha   90.00
_cell.angle_beta   90.00
_cell.angle_gamma   90.00
#
_symmetry.space_group_name_H-M   'P 1'
#
loop_
_entity.id
_entity.type
_entity.pdbx_description
1 polymer ?
#
loop_
_entity_poly.entity_id
_entity_poly.type
_entity_poly.pdbx_seq_one_letter_code
_entity_poly.pdbx_strand_id
1 'polypeptide(L)'
;MRYFKVTMEYGHMGAGNGIDVTRYFVAKDAVSLLDKVKRLPGIKWRQGKGRAIKAIEVINKEKYLSGKMDELKNPYLLRRDSMKSSKRFRCPLCGKEFSAFIALKKHIKKVKQTLGASCPAHLNFQRS
;
A
#
# COMPACT_ATOMS: atom_id res chain seq x y z
N MET A 1 -2.23 3.71 16.17
CA MET A 1 -2.24 3.21 14.78
C MET A 1 -1.27 2.05 14.67
N ARG A 2 -1.63 0.97 13.97
CA ARG A 2 -0.81 -0.23 13.78
C ARG A 2 -0.52 -0.47 12.30
N TYR A 3 0.59 -1.13 12.02
CA TYR A 3 1.00 -1.49 10.67
C TYR A 3 0.68 -2.96 10.40
N PHE A 4 0.14 -3.25 9.23
CA PHE A 4 -0.31 -4.57 8.85
C PHE A 4 0.28 -4.98 7.50
N LYS A 5 0.71 -6.23 7.39
CA LYS A 5 1.00 -6.92 6.13
C LYS A 5 -0.16 -7.86 5.86
N VAL A 6 -0.73 -7.77 4.67
CA VAL A 6 -1.90 -8.56 4.28
C VAL A 6 -1.58 -9.28 2.98
N THR A 7 -1.57 -10.61 3.00
CA THR A 7 -1.40 -11.43 1.80
C THR A 7 -2.76 -11.89 1.32
N MET A 8 -3.06 -11.65 0.05
CA MET A 8 -4.39 -11.84 -0.55
C MET A 8 -4.28 -12.54 -1.89
N GLU A 9 -5.34 -13.24 -2.30
CA GLU A 9 -5.42 -13.87 -3.62
C GLU A 9 -5.99 -12.90 -4.66
N TYR A 10 -5.25 -12.65 -5.74
CA TYR A 10 -5.61 -11.67 -6.78
C TYR A 10 -6.17 -12.33 -8.06
N GLY A 11 -5.82 -13.59 -8.34
CA GLY A 11 -6.29 -14.27 -9.55
C GLY A 11 -5.53 -15.56 -9.87
N HIS A 12 -5.73 -16.12 -11.06
CA HIS A 12 -5.02 -17.29 -11.56
C HIS A 12 -4.19 -16.88 -12.79
N MET A 13 -2.91 -17.27 -12.86
CA MET A 13 -2.21 -17.40 -14.14
C MET A 13 -2.42 -18.84 -14.60
N GLY A 14 -2.78 -19.06 -15.88
CA GLY A 14 -3.13 -20.38 -16.42
C GLY A 14 -2.22 -21.54 -15.97
N ALA A 15 -2.76 -22.76 -16.02
CA ALA A 15 -2.24 -23.99 -15.38
C ALA A 15 -2.49 -24.09 -13.86
N GLY A 16 -3.53 -23.43 -13.33
CA GLY A 16 -4.01 -23.64 -11.96
C GLY A 16 -3.23 -22.92 -10.86
N ASN A 17 -2.23 -22.11 -11.22
CA ASN A 17 -1.44 -21.35 -10.25
C ASN A 17 -2.14 -20.03 -9.87
N GLY A 18 -2.49 -19.90 -8.60
CA GLY A 18 -3.03 -18.67 -8.04
C GLY A 18 -1.93 -17.62 -7.81
N ILE A 19 -2.19 -16.37 -8.18
CA ILE A 19 -1.35 -15.22 -7.84
C ILE A 19 -1.77 -14.73 -6.47
N ASP A 20 -0.90 -14.92 -5.47
CA ASP A 20 -0.99 -14.16 -4.23
C ASP A 20 -0.24 -12.84 -4.34
N VAL A 21 -0.77 -11.87 -3.61
CA VAL A 21 -0.23 -10.53 -3.58
C VAL A 21 -0.24 -10.01 -2.16
N THR A 22 0.91 -9.51 -1.74
CA THR A 22 1.09 -8.92 -0.42
C THR A 22 0.96 -7.40 -0.49
N ARG A 23 0.06 -6.84 0.31
CA ARG A 23 -0.12 -5.40 0.49
C ARG A 23 0.13 -4.97 1.93
N TYR A 24 0.55 -3.71 2.11
CA TYR A 24 0.88 -3.15 3.43
C TYR A 24 -0.09 -2.02 3.78
N PHE A 25 -0.63 -2.00 5.00
CA PHE A 25 -1.65 -1.05 5.42
C PHE A 25 -1.35 -0.42 6.77
N VAL A 26 -1.88 0.79 6.97
CA VAL A 26 -1.99 1.46 8.27
C VAL A 26 -3.46 1.52 8.65
N ALA A 27 -3.80 1.00 9.84
CA ALA A 27 -5.15 1.06 10.38
C ALA A 27 -5.12 1.28 11.90
N LYS A 28 -6.26 1.67 12.48
CA LYS A 28 -6.42 1.70 13.93
C LYS A 28 -6.47 0.27 14.47
N ASP A 29 -7.35 -0.54 13.87
CA ASP A 29 -7.69 -1.90 14.32
C ASP A 29 -7.87 -2.86 13.14
N ALA A 30 -7.97 -4.16 13.43
CA ALA A 30 -8.19 -5.21 12.43
C ALA A 30 -9.51 -5.01 11.66
N VAL A 31 -10.57 -4.55 12.32
CA VAL A 31 -11.87 -4.27 11.67
C VAL A 31 -11.73 -3.14 10.64
N SER A 32 -11.06 -2.06 11.01
CA SER A 32 -10.77 -0.94 10.10
C SER A 32 -9.88 -1.35 8.92
N LEU A 33 -8.98 -2.32 9.13
CA LEU A 33 -8.17 -2.90 8.07
C LEU A 33 -9.03 -3.71 7.09
N LEU A 34 -9.93 -4.55 7.61
CA LEU A 34 -10.81 -5.40 6.79
C LEU A 34 -11.73 -4.56 5.90
N ASP A 35 -12.29 -3.44 6.39
CA ASP A 35 -13.07 -2.53 5.55
C ASP A 35 -12.25 -2.00 4.36
N LYS A 36 -10.99 -1.57 4.62
CA LYS A 36 -10.08 -1.11 3.55
C LYS A 36 -9.79 -2.23 2.55
N VAL A 37 -9.57 -3.45 3.02
CA VAL A 37 -9.26 -4.61 2.17
C VAL A 37 -10.44 -5.00 1.28
N LYS A 38 -11.67 -4.98 1.81
CA LYS A 38 -12.90 -5.28 1.06
C LYS A 38 -13.09 -4.39 -0.15
N ARG A 39 -12.66 -3.12 -0.08
CA ARG A 39 -12.81 -2.10 -1.14
C ARG A 39 -11.73 -2.19 -2.23
N LEU A 40 -10.80 -3.13 -2.16
CA LEU A 40 -9.67 -3.18 -3.10
C LEU A 40 -10.07 -3.75 -4.47
N PRO A 41 -9.66 -3.10 -5.57
CA PRO A 41 -9.95 -3.57 -6.92
C PRO A 41 -9.14 -4.83 -7.25
N GLY A 42 -9.75 -5.79 -7.95
CA GLY A 42 -9.08 -7.01 -8.41
C GLY A 42 -9.07 -8.16 -7.41
N ILE A 43 -9.64 -7.97 -6.21
CA ILE A 43 -9.81 -9.07 -5.25
C ILE A 43 -11.08 -9.84 -5.60
N LYS A 44 -10.93 -11.14 -5.87
CA LYS A 44 -12.07 -12.05 -6.12
C LYS A 44 -12.64 -12.54 -4.80
N TRP A 45 -13.59 -11.78 -4.25
CA TRP A 45 -14.41 -12.25 -3.14
C TRP A 45 -15.35 -13.35 -3.65
N ARG A 46 -15.08 -14.62 -3.31
CA ARG A 46 -16.05 -15.69 -3.59
C ARG A 46 -17.30 -15.43 -2.73
N GLN A 47 -18.48 -15.40 -3.35
CA GLN A 47 -19.74 -15.31 -2.62
C GLN A 47 -19.78 -16.42 -1.54
N GLY A 48 -20.03 -16.02 -0.29
CA GLY A 48 -20.19 -16.95 0.84
C GLY A 48 -18.92 -17.56 1.44
N LYS A 49 -17.72 -17.41 0.83
CA LYS A 49 -16.44 -17.86 1.42
C LYS A 49 -15.50 -16.67 1.56
N GLY A 50 -15.45 -16.08 2.76
CA GLY A 50 -14.65 -14.89 3.11
C GLY A 50 -13.13 -15.03 3.04
N ARG A 51 -12.57 -15.91 2.21
CA ARG A 51 -11.13 -16.19 2.11
C ARG A 51 -10.52 -15.62 0.84
N ALA A 52 -10.57 -14.30 0.68
CA ALA A 52 -9.66 -13.61 -0.23
C ALA A 52 -8.35 -13.23 0.47
N ILE A 53 -8.37 -13.15 1.81
CA ILE A 53 -7.22 -12.86 2.64
C ILE A 53 -6.62 -14.19 3.10
N LYS A 54 -5.35 -14.43 2.77
CA LYS A 54 -4.57 -15.59 3.22
C LYS A 54 -3.97 -15.36 4.60
N ALA A 55 -3.42 -14.16 4.84
CA ALA A 55 -2.79 -13.83 6.11
C ALA A 55 -2.91 -12.34 6.44
N ILE A 56 -3.03 -12.04 7.73
CA ILE A 56 -2.93 -10.68 8.29
C ILE A 56 -1.87 -10.74 9.38
N GLU A 57 -0.78 -10.01 9.20
CA GLU A 57 0.34 -9.95 10.13
C GLU A 57 0.48 -8.53 10.65
N VAL A 58 0.58 -8.35 11.97
CA VAL A 58 0.98 -7.07 12.58
C VAL A 58 2.49 -6.94 12.43
N ILE A 59 2.94 -5.84 11.82
CA ILE A 59 4.35 -5.61 11.53
C ILE A 59 4.83 -4.32 12.19
N ASN A 60 6.14 -4.14 12.22
CA ASN A 60 6.76 -2.88 12.62
C ASN A 60 6.77 -1.86 11.46
N LYS A 61 7.03 -0.61 11.82
CA LYS A 61 7.08 0.52 10.86
C LYS A 61 8.13 0.30 9.77
N GLU A 62 9.27 -0.28 10.10
CA GLU A 62 10.36 -0.51 9.16
C GLU A 62 10.00 -1.54 8.07
N LYS A 63 9.38 -2.66 8.47
CA LYS A 63 8.84 -3.66 7.54
C LYS A 63 7.74 -3.06 6.67
N TYR A 64 6.88 -2.23 7.23
CA TYR A 64 5.83 -1.52 6.46
C TYR A 64 6.46 -0.65 5.37
N LEU A 65 7.48 0.12 5.74
CA LEU A 65 8.20 0.99 4.82
C LEU A 65 8.97 0.25 3.74
N SER A 66 9.54 -0.91 4.07
CA SER A 66 10.21 -1.78 3.09
C SER A 66 9.18 -2.37 2.13
N GLY A 67 8.09 -2.93 2.68
CA GLY A 67 6.99 -3.51 1.94
C GLY A 67 6.30 -2.55 0.98
N LYS A 68 6.11 -1.28 1.38
CA LYS A 68 5.58 -0.24 0.50
C LYS A 68 6.45 0.01 -0.74
N MET A 69 7.76 -0.18 -0.63
CA MET A 69 8.66 -0.08 -1.79
C MET A 69 8.57 -1.31 -2.68
N ASP A 70 8.25 -2.47 -2.11
CA ASP A 70 8.04 -3.71 -2.85
C ASP A 70 6.71 -3.69 -3.63
N GLU A 71 5.63 -3.19 -3.01
CA GLU A 71 4.33 -3.01 -3.66
C GLU A 71 4.42 -2.16 -4.94
N LEU A 72 5.31 -1.17 -4.95
CA LEU A 72 5.49 -0.26 -6.07
C LEU A 72 6.27 -0.89 -7.23
N LYS A 73 6.98 -1.99 -6.99
CA LYS A 73 7.60 -2.81 -8.04
C LYS A 73 6.65 -3.89 -8.56
N ASN A 74 5.60 -4.23 -7.81
CA ASN A 74 4.72 -5.34 -8.14
C ASN A 74 3.76 -4.96 -9.29
N PRO A 75 3.88 -5.58 -10.48
CA PRO A 75 3.07 -5.22 -11.64
C PRO A 75 1.57 -5.50 -11.45
N TYR A 76 1.17 -6.40 -10.55
CA TYR A 76 -0.23 -6.70 -10.24
C TYR A 76 -0.87 -5.64 -9.34
N LEU A 77 -0.05 -4.90 -8.59
CA LEU A 77 -0.49 -3.86 -7.67
C LEU A 77 -0.46 -2.46 -8.27
N LEU A 78 0.37 -2.27 -9.28
CA LEU A 78 0.35 -1.08 -10.11
C LEU A 78 -0.98 -1.08 -10.87
N ARG A 79 -1.99 -0.43 -10.28
CA ARG A 79 -3.15 -0.02 -11.05
C ARG A 79 -2.57 0.85 -12.17
N ARG A 80 -2.61 0.32 -13.38
CA ARG A 80 -2.40 1.08 -14.61
C ARG A 80 -3.64 1.98 -14.68
N ASP A 81 -3.65 3.07 -13.91
CA ASP A 81 -4.50 4.22 -14.20
C ASP A 81 -4.04 4.70 -15.57
N SER A 82 -4.59 4.06 -16.60
CA SER A 82 -4.46 4.51 -17.97
C SER A 82 -4.91 5.96 -18.01
N MET A 83 -4.04 6.81 -18.54
CA MET A 83 -4.45 7.95 -19.35
C MET A 83 -5.07 9.13 -18.59
N LYS A 84 -4.36 9.65 -17.58
CA LYS A 84 -4.27 11.11 -17.40
C LYS A 84 -2.82 11.51 -17.15
N SER A 85 -2.33 12.33 -18.06
CA SER A 85 -1.00 12.92 -18.19
C SER A 85 -0.43 13.50 -16.88
N SER A 86 0.22 12.68 -16.06
CA SER A 86 1.32 12.99 -15.13
C SER A 86 1.47 11.83 -14.14
N LYS A 87 2.45 10.94 -14.33
CA LYS A 87 2.74 9.83 -13.40
C LYS A 87 3.26 10.38 -12.06
N ARG A 88 2.37 10.76 -11.16
CA ARG A 88 2.71 11.28 -9.83
C ARG A 88 2.77 10.13 -8.81
N PHE A 89 3.98 9.81 -8.36
CA PHE A 89 4.25 8.85 -7.29
C PHE A 89 4.08 9.54 -5.94
N ARG A 90 3.06 9.16 -5.17
CA ARG A 90 2.75 9.78 -3.86
C ARG A 90 3.44 9.05 -2.70
N CYS A 91 4.08 9.80 -1.81
CA CYS A 91 4.68 9.26 -0.59
C CYS A 91 3.60 8.90 0.46
N PRO A 92 3.55 7.66 0.96
CA PRO A 92 2.58 7.24 1.96
C PRO A 92 2.87 7.79 3.38
N LEU A 93 3.99 8.49 3.59
CA LEU A 93 4.40 9.02 4.89
C LEU A 93 4.09 10.51 5.06
N CYS A 94 4.18 11.28 3.96
CA CYS A 94 4.02 12.73 3.99
C CYS A 94 3.06 13.27 2.93
N GLY A 95 2.51 12.40 2.07
CA GLY A 95 1.59 12.79 1.00
C GLY A 95 2.24 13.52 -0.18
N LYS A 96 3.56 13.77 -0.18
CA LYS A 96 4.25 14.45 -1.30
C LYS A 96 4.16 13.67 -2.59
N GLU A 97 3.91 14.38 -3.69
CA GLU A 97 3.84 13.83 -5.04
C GLU A 97 5.17 14.02 -5.77
N PHE A 98 5.61 13.00 -6.48
CA PHE A 98 6.86 13.00 -7.24
C PHE A 98 6.59 12.64 -8.69
N SER A 99 7.19 13.33 -9.64
CA SER A 99 7.09 13.01 -11.07
C SER A 99 7.82 11.72 -11.47
N ALA A 100 8.68 11.18 -10.59
CA ALA A 100 9.47 9.98 -10.86
C ALA A 100 9.58 9.05 -9.64
N PHE A 101 9.53 7.73 -9.90
CA PHE A 101 9.70 6.68 -8.89
C PHE A 101 11.04 6.80 -8.16
N ILE A 102 12.12 7.11 -8.88
CA ILE A 102 13.46 7.24 -8.32
C ILE A 102 13.53 8.38 -7.29
N ALA A 103 12.84 9.49 -7.56
CA ALA A 103 12.73 10.62 -6.64
C ALA A 103 11.95 10.22 -5.39
N LEU A 104 10.83 9.49 -5.54
CA LEU A 104 10.09 8.96 -4.40
C LEU A 104 10.94 7.98 -3.56
N LYS A 105 11.70 7.07 -4.20
CA LYS A 105 12.56 6.11 -3.49
C LYS A 105 13.65 6.80 -2.68
N LYS A 106 14.33 7.80 -3.27
CA LYS A 106 15.30 8.65 -2.56
C LYS A 106 14.64 9.40 -1.40
N HIS A 107 13.45 9.97 -1.63
CA HIS A 107 12.67 10.66 -0.62
C HIS A 107 12.31 9.74 0.56
N ILE A 108 11.76 8.56 0.31
CA ILE A 108 11.41 7.60 1.37
C ILE A 108 12.67 7.23 2.15
N LYS A 109 13.79 6.91 1.48
CA LYS A 109 15.06 6.58 2.17
C LYS A 109 15.48 7.72 3.11
N LYS A 110 15.35 8.98 2.70
CA LYS A 110 15.66 10.16 3.53
C LYS A 110 14.68 10.31 4.70
N VAL A 111 13.37 10.22 4.43
CA VAL A 111 12.31 10.35 5.45
C VAL A 111 12.42 9.26 6.51
N LYS A 112 12.80 8.02 6.16
CA LYS A 112 13.08 6.96 7.14
C LYS A 112 14.13 7.37 8.18
N GLN A 113 15.13 8.14 7.76
CA GLN A 113 16.24 8.58 8.60
C GLN A 113 15.94 9.88 9.38
N THR A 114 14.86 10.61 9.04
CA THR A 114 14.49 11.90 9.63
C THR A 114 13.08 11.83 10.26
N LEU A 115 12.87 10.88 11.17
CA LEU A 115 11.76 10.98 12.12
C LEU A 115 12.12 12.08 13.14
N GLY A 116 11.76 13.34 12.84
CA GLY A 116 12.02 14.43 13.79
C GLY A 116 11.58 15.84 13.39
N ALA A 117 12.19 16.48 12.38
CA ALA A 117 12.29 17.96 12.50
C ALA A 117 12.27 18.82 11.23
N SER A 118 11.88 18.32 10.05
CA SER A 118 11.77 19.25 8.90
C SER A 118 10.85 18.75 7.79
N CYS A 119 9.54 18.92 7.98
CA CYS A 119 8.62 19.07 6.84
C CYS A 119 7.42 19.93 7.28
N PRO A 120 7.28 21.18 6.79
CA PRO A 120 6.17 22.07 7.11
C PRO A 120 4.80 21.65 6.53
N ALA A 121 4.64 20.40 6.09
CA ALA A 121 3.41 19.90 5.46
C ALA A 121 2.45 19.20 6.43
N HIS A 122 2.74 19.20 7.74
CA HIS A 122 1.94 18.47 8.74
C HIS A 122 0.78 19.27 9.35
N LEU A 123 0.49 20.48 8.84
CA LEU A 123 -0.49 21.40 9.43
C LEU A 123 -1.77 21.63 8.61
N ASN A 124 -1.97 20.97 7.46
CA ASN A 124 -3.18 21.20 6.64
C ASN A 124 -3.98 19.94 6.27
N PHE A 125 -3.94 18.90 7.10
CA PHE A 125 -4.82 17.72 6.94
C PHE A 125 -5.72 17.48 8.17
N GLN A 126 -6.20 18.56 8.77
CA GLN A 126 -7.43 18.57 9.58
C GLN A 126 -8.16 19.88 9.28
N ARG A 127 -8.88 19.96 8.15
CA ARG A 127 -10.02 20.87 7.93
C ARG A 127 -10.60 20.69 6.54
N SER A 128 -11.58 19.79 6.43
CA SER A 128 -12.85 19.94 5.70
C SER A 128 -13.73 18.76 6.05
#